data_AF-A0A2D6R8I7-F1
#
_entry.id   AF-A0A2D6R8I7-F1
#
_cell.length_a   1.000
_cell.length_b   1.000
_cell.length_c   1.000
_cell.angle_alpha   90.00
_cell.angle_beta   90.00
_cell.angle_gamma   90.00
#
_symmetry.space_group_name_H-M   'P 1'
#
loop_
_entity.id
_entity.type
_entity.pdbx_description
1 polymer ?
#
loop_
_entity_poly.entity_id
_entity_poly.type
_entity_poly.pdbx_seq_one_letter_code
_entity_poly.pdbx_strand_id
1 'polypeptide(L)'
;MNLRRRRDFQQEGLLALSRQGQPQFTDTWVPYTSGQIGPYYIESTAIEANGSAYRKAINHMCELIDGTIGINGFDVISGGETRDWDFSHPIAVVLGKPHAKLYKNGKRLGADVKNARVLHVADLNNQGSSMRNMWKPYVDNAGGKIVHAVFYVDRCEDGVQVMEDIGIAYDSAVPFDAHAWNFLRKMNITSEPVHTSLMARMEDKTAWAHNALRTHIEPLEAMLQSDDPTKVAKGEKILTHGYPELKDELLALMKERGYEHRFGGEQ
;
A
#
# COMPACT_ATOMS: atom_id res chain seq x y z
N MET A 1 -14.46 -11.48 14.69
CA MET A 1 -15.40 -11.27 13.57
C MET A 1 -15.30 -12.45 12.61
N ASN A 2 -16.41 -12.95 12.07
CA ASN A 2 -16.39 -14.10 11.16
C ASN A 2 -15.88 -13.73 9.75
N LEU A 3 -15.45 -14.75 8.99
CA LEU A 3 -14.88 -14.56 7.66
C LEU A 3 -15.87 -13.98 6.65
N ARG A 4 -17.16 -14.37 6.72
CA ARG A 4 -18.19 -13.87 5.80
C ARG A 4 -18.31 -12.35 5.87
N ARG A 5 -18.38 -11.79 7.08
CA ARG A 5 -18.48 -10.33 7.27
C ARG A 5 -17.24 -9.60 6.78
N ARG A 6 -16.05 -10.17 6.98
CA ARG A 6 -14.79 -9.65 6.39
C ARG A 6 -14.86 -9.60 4.86
N ARG A 7 -15.40 -10.65 4.22
CA ARG A 7 -15.55 -10.69 2.77
C ARG A 7 -16.58 -9.67 2.26
N ASP A 8 -17.62 -9.39 3.03
CA ASP A 8 -18.56 -8.31 2.68
C ASP A 8 -17.84 -6.96 2.67
N PHE A 9 -17.04 -6.64 3.70
CA PHE A 9 -16.26 -5.40 3.75
C PHE A 9 -15.30 -5.25 2.58
N GLN A 10 -14.57 -6.32 2.28
CA GLN A 10 -13.62 -6.35 1.18
C GLN A 10 -14.32 -6.10 -0.15
N GLN A 11 -15.40 -6.83 -0.45
CA GLN A 11 -16.12 -6.70 -1.73
C GLN A 11 -16.74 -5.30 -1.89
N GLU A 12 -17.37 -4.78 -0.83
CA GLU A 12 -17.98 -3.46 -0.86
C GLU A 12 -16.93 -2.35 -0.98
N GLY A 13 -15.79 -2.50 -0.31
CA GLY A 13 -14.65 -1.59 -0.43
C GLY A 13 -14.04 -1.61 -1.83
N LEU A 14 -13.83 -2.79 -2.42
CA LEU A 14 -13.36 -2.96 -3.80
C LEU A 14 -14.28 -2.26 -4.79
N LEU A 15 -15.60 -2.51 -4.73
CA LEU A 15 -16.57 -1.86 -5.61
C LEU A 15 -16.60 -0.35 -5.42
N ALA A 16 -16.46 0.12 -4.19
CA ALA A 16 -16.48 1.54 -3.88
C ALA A 16 -15.25 2.25 -4.47
N LEU A 17 -14.05 1.69 -4.26
CA LEU A 17 -12.81 2.18 -4.87
C LEU A 17 -12.88 2.12 -6.40
N SER A 18 -13.41 1.05 -6.99
CA SER A 18 -13.49 0.90 -8.45
C SER A 18 -14.37 1.97 -9.09
N ARG A 19 -15.44 2.40 -8.40
CA ARG A 19 -16.27 3.54 -8.84
C ARG A 19 -15.53 4.88 -8.77
N GLN A 20 -14.45 4.97 -8.00
CA GLN A 20 -13.56 6.14 -7.94
C GLN A 20 -12.31 5.96 -8.83
N GLY A 21 -12.30 4.95 -9.72
CA GLY A 21 -11.20 4.69 -10.64
C GLY A 21 -10.00 3.98 -10.01
N GLN A 22 -10.20 3.27 -8.90
CA GLN A 22 -9.13 2.58 -8.17
C GLN A 22 -9.47 1.10 -7.87
N PRO A 23 -8.50 0.17 -7.91
CA PRO A 23 -7.14 0.34 -8.41
C PRO A 23 -7.11 0.64 -9.91
N GLN A 24 -6.03 1.29 -10.36
CA GLN A 24 -5.71 1.44 -11.78
C GLN A 24 -4.88 0.24 -12.22
N PHE A 25 -5.40 -0.56 -13.15
CA PHE A 25 -4.72 -1.74 -13.67
C PHE A 25 -4.00 -1.44 -14.99
N THR A 26 -2.98 -2.23 -15.31
CA THR A 26 -2.27 -2.19 -16.60
C THR A 26 -1.99 -3.60 -17.10
N ASP A 27 -1.93 -3.77 -18.42
CA ASP A 27 -1.49 -5.00 -19.07
C ASP A 27 0.06 -5.14 -19.07
N THR A 28 0.78 -4.10 -18.64
CA THR A 28 2.24 -4.10 -18.49
C THR A 28 2.65 -4.00 -17.02
N TRP A 29 3.16 -2.84 -16.60
CA TRP A 29 3.52 -2.52 -15.23
C TRP A 29 3.58 -1.00 -15.02
N VAL A 30 3.49 -0.59 -13.75
CA VAL A 30 3.69 0.79 -13.30
C VAL A 30 4.82 0.87 -12.27
N PRO A 31 5.61 1.95 -12.26
CA PRO A 31 6.68 2.12 -11.29
C PRO A 31 6.16 2.59 -9.92
N TYR A 32 6.72 2.04 -8.85
CA TYR A 32 6.52 2.52 -7.48
C TYR A 32 7.68 3.40 -7.02
N THR A 33 7.43 4.23 -6.00
CA THR A 33 8.44 5.13 -5.42
C THR A 33 9.63 4.39 -4.81
N SER A 34 9.49 3.10 -4.49
CA SER A 34 10.57 2.23 -4.03
C SER A 34 11.56 1.85 -5.13
N GLY A 35 11.21 2.03 -6.41
CA GLY A 35 11.94 1.46 -7.56
C GLY A 35 11.41 0.10 -8.00
N GLN A 36 10.53 -0.53 -7.20
CA GLN A 36 9.81 -1.74 -7.63
C GLN A 36 8.75 -1.39 -8.69
N ILE A 37 8.28 -2.41 -9.42
CA ILE A 37 7.17 -2.31 -10.37
C ILE A 37 5.98 -3.19 -9.95
N GLY A 38 4.80 -2.91 -10.47
CA GLY A 38 3.60 -3.71 -10.21
C GLY A 38 2.52 -3.61 -11.30
N PRO A 39 1.56 -4.56 -11.35
CA PRO A 39 0.50 -4.60 -12.37
C PRO A 39 -0.66 -3.63 -12.10
N TYR A 40 -0.61 -2.91 -10.97
CA TYR A 40 -1.63 -1.94 -10.60
C TYR A 40 -1.07 -0.81 -9.73
N TYR A 41 -1.79 0.29 -9.69
CA TYR A 41 -1.63 1.36 -8.70
C TYR A 41 -2.91 1.48 -7.87
N ILE A 42 -2.77 1.81 -6.59
CA ILE A 42 -3.90 2.01 -5.69
C ILE A 42 -3.69 3.28 -4.86
N GLU A 43 -4.69 4.15 -4.90
CA GLU A 43 -4.85 5.31 -4.02
C GLU A 43 -6.11 5.13 -3.16
N SER A 44 -5.93 4.68 -1.92
CA SER A 44 -7.01 4.44 -0.95
C SER A 44 -7.84 5.68 -0.65
N THR A 45 -7.20 6.86 -0.60
CA THR A 45 -7.83 8.16 -0.34
C THR A 45 -8.81 8.59 -1.43
N ALA A 46 -8.77 7.96 -2.63
CA ALA A 46 -9.77 8.21 -3.67
C ALA A 46 -11.21 7.92 -3.19
N ILE A 47 -11.38 7.07 -2.17
CA ILE A 47 -12.69 6.80 -1.56
C ILE A 47 -13.38 8.06 -1.02
N GLU A 48 -12.61 9.07 -0.62
CA GLU A 48 -13.10 10.33 -0.04
C GLU A 48 -13.91 11.17 -1.04
N ALA A 49 -13.70 10.97 -2.34
CA ALA A 49 -14.47 11.62 -3.40
C ALA A 49 -15.97 11.28 -3.33
N ASN A 50 -16.34 10.19 -2.65
CA ASN A 50 -17.74 9.83 -2.39
C ASN A 50 -18.00 9.71 -0.89
N GLY A 51 -18.62 10.74 -0.29
CA GLY A 51 -18.87 10.79 1.15
C GLY A 51 -19.69 9.62 1.72
N SER A 52 -20.58 9.02 0.93
CA SER A 52 -21.35 7.83 1.37
C SER A 52 -20.47 6.59 1.42
N ALA A 53 -19.67 6.37 0.38
CA ALA A 53 -18.70 5.28 0.32
C ALA A 53 -17.63 5.41 1.41
N TYR A 54 -17.14 6.64 1.62
CA TYR A 54 -16.16 6.92 2.65
C TYR A 54 -16.70 6.67 4.07
N ARG A 55 -17.90 7.18 4.39
CA ARG A 55 -18.57 6.88 5.67
C ARG A 55 -18.72 5.37 5.87
N LYS A 56 -19.06 4.63 4.81
CA LYS A 56 -19.19 3.17 4.87
C LYS A 56 -17.84 2.49 5.14
N ALA A 57 -16.77 2.95 4.50
CA ALA A 57 -15.41 2.47 4.76
C ALA A 57 -14.99 2.68 6.23
N ILE A 58 -15.23 3.88 6.79
CA ILE A 58 -14.99 4.17 8.20
C ILE A 58 -15.78 3.21 9.11
N ASN A 59 -17.07 3.02 8.84
CA ASN A 59 -17.91 2.12 9.63
C ASN A 59 -17.42 0.66 9.59
N HIS A 60 -16.98 0.18 8.42
CA HIS A 60 -16.40 -1.16 8.30
C HIS A 60 -15.11 -1.30 9.09
N MET A 61 -14.24 -0.29 9.07
CA MET A 61 -13.02 -0.30 9.88
C MET A 61 -13.34 -0.29 11.39
N CYS A 62 -14.33 0.49 11.83
CA CYS A 62 -14.81 0.46 13.22
C CYS A 62 -15.33 -0.93 13.62
N GLU A 63 -16.17 -1.56 12.78
CA GLU A 63 -16.69 -2.91 13.05
C GLU A 63 -15.57 -3.96 13.01
N LEU A 64 -14.58 -3.80 12.13
CA LEU A 64 -13.38 -4.64 12.09
C LEU A 64 -12.57 -4.52 13.39
N ILE A 65 -12.32 -3.30 13.87
CA ILE A 65 -11.59 -3.04 15.12
C ILE A 65 -12.30 -3.69 16.31
N ASP A 66 -13.61 -3.45 16.48
CA ASP A 66 -14.37 -4.02 17.59
C ASP A 66 -14.45 -5.55 17.51
N GLY A 67 -14.59 -6.08 16.28
CA GLY A 67 -14.63 -7.52 16.05
C GLY A 67 -13.28 -8.23 16.15
N THR A 68 -12.15 -7.54 16.35
CA THR A 68 -10.80 -8.12 16.38
C THR A 68 -10.12 -7.86 17.72
N ILE A 69 -9.57 -6.67 17.93
CA ILE A 69 -8.93 -6.27 19.19
C ILE A 69 -9.97 -5.88 20.26
N GLY A 70 -11.18 -5.49 19.84
CA GLY A 70 -12.22 -4.99 20.74
C GLY A 70 -11.94 -3.56 21.20
N ILE A 71 -13.01 -2.78 21.43
CA ILE A 71 -12.89 -1.36 21.82
C ILE A 71 -12.08 -1.16 23.11
N ASN A 72 -12.06 -2.14 24.01
CA ASN A 72 -11.29 -2.07 25.27
C ASN A 72 -9.84 -2.57 25.14
N GLY A 73 -9.44 -3.06 23.96
CA GLY A 73 -8.08 -3.56 23.72
C GLY A 73 -7.03 -2.47 23.53
N PHE A 74 -7.45 -1.20 23.38
CA PHE A 74 -6.57 -0.04 23.19
C PHE A 74 -7.14 1.22 23.87
N ASP A 75 -6.24 2.17 24.14
CA ASP A 75 -6.53 3.40 24.88
C ASP A 75 -6.57 4.62 23.96
N VAL A 76 -5.70 4.66 22.95
CA VAL A 76 -5.52 5.79 22.02
C VAL A 76 -5.48 5.29 20.58
N ILE A 77 -6.09 6.02 19.66
CA ILE A 77 -5.93 5.80 18.22
C ILE A 77 -4.85 6.73 17.69
N SER A 78 -3.95 6.21 16.86
CA SER A 78 -2.96 7.03 16.15
C SER A 78 -3.06 6.88 14.64
N GLY A 79 -2.61 7.90 13.91
CA GLY A 79 -2.36 7.83 12.47
C GLY A 79 -1.09 8.57 12.10
N GLY A 80 -0.40 8.07 11.07
CA GLY A 80 0.80 8.66 10.50
C GLY A 80 0.56 9.82 9.54
N GLU A 81 1.56 10.68 9.40
CA GLU A 81 1.49 11.79 8.45
C GLU A 81 1.53 11.29 6.99
N THR A 82 0.61 11.69 6.10
CA THR A 82 -0.56 12.57 6.30
C THR A 82 -1.89 11.85 6.06
N ARG A 83 -1.91 10.91 5.11
CA ARG A 83 -3.12 10.23 4.63
C ARG A 83 -3.76 9.28 5.65
N ASP A 84 -2.98 8.78 6.61
CA ASP A 84 -3.53 7.95 7.68
C ASP A 84 -4.47 8.75 8.59
N TRP A 85 -4.35 10.09 8.63
CA TRP A 85 -5.23 10.95 9.40
C TRP A 85 -6.64 11.01 8.84
N ASP A 86 -6.78 10.83 7.54
CA ASP A 86 -8.08 10.81 6.89
C ASP A 86 -8.88 9.65 7.48
N PHE A 87 -8.30 8.46 7.65
CA PHE A 87 -8.98 7.31 8.25
C PHE A 87 -9.00 7.31 9.78
N SER A 88 -7.88 7.67 10.43
CA SER A 88 -7.74 7.52 11.89
C SER A 88 -8.57 8.53 12.70
N HIS A 89 -8.75 9.77 12.23
CA HIS A 89 -9.60 10.75 12.91
C HIS A 89 -11.08 10.35 12.98
N PRO A 90 -11.77 10.07 11.86
CA PRO A 90 -13.19 9.73 11.90
C PRO A 90 -13.42 8.43 12.67
N ILE A 91 -12.50 7.45 12.63
CA ILE A 91 -12.59 6.26 13.48
C ILE A 91 -12.51 6.63 14.97
N ALA A 92 -11.59 7.51 15.36
CA ALA A 92 -11.50 7.99 16.75
C ALA A 92 -12.78 8.70 17.21
N VAL A 93 -13.40 9.50 16.34
CA VAL A 93 -14.69 10.14 16.60
C VAL A 93 -15.80 9.10 16.79
N VAL A 94 -15.92 8.13 15.88
CA VAL A 94 -16.96 7.09 15.93
C VAL A 94 -16.82 6.20 17.16
N LEU A 95 -15.58 5.83 17.53
CA LEU A 95 -15.31 4.95 18.67
C LEU A 95 -15.20 5.70 20.01
N GLY A 96 -15.29 7.03 20.02
CA GLY A 96 -15.16 7.84 21.22
C GLY A 96 -13.77 7.73 21.88
N LYS A 97 -12.70 7.65 21.07
CA LYS A 97 -11.33 7.41 21.53
C LYS A 97 -10.46 8.66 21.35
N PRO A 98 -9.51 8.94 22.27
CA PRO A 98 -8.48 9.96 22.04
C PRO A 98 -7.68 9.67 20.78
N HIS A 99 -7.29 10.72 20.04
CA HIS A 99 -6.52 10.62 18.81
C HIS A 99 -5.15 11.29 18.92
N ALA A 100 -4.11 10.60 18.43
CA ALA A 100 -2.74 11.10 18.34
C ALA A 100 -2.28 11.16 16.87
N LYS A 101 -1.82 12.33 16.43
CA LYS A 101 -1.20 12.54 15.11
C LYS A 101 0.30 12.32 15.21
N LEU A 102 0.85 11.38 14.43
CA LEU A 102 2.29 11.12 14.34
C LEU A 102 2.86 11.78 13.08
N TYR A 103 3.86 12.64 13.23
CA TYR A 103 4.57 13.27 12.11
C TYR A 103 5.83 12.48 11.75
N LYS A 104 6.25 12.53 10.48
CA LYS A 104 7.44 11.83 9.98
C LYS A 104 8.75 12.26 10.65
N ASN A 105 8.76 13.44 11.27
CA ASN A 105 9.89 13.95 12.04
C ASN A 105 9.87 13.52 13.52
N GLY A 106 8.96 12.63 13.92
CA GLY A 106 8.81 12.17 15.30
C GLY A 106 7.97 13.08 16.20
N LYS A 107 7.53 14.25 15.72
CA LYS A 107 6.59 15.10 16.46
C LYS A 107 5.25 14.40 16.62
N ARG A 108 4.59 14.65 17.75
CA ARG A 108 3.24 14.14 18.07
C ARG A 108 2.33 15.30 18.45
N LEU A 109 1.06 15.26 18.04
CA LEU A 109 0.03 16.22 18.44
C LEU A 109 -1.26 15.47 18.84
N GLY A 110 -2.06 16.08 19.71
CA GLY A 110 -3.29 15.47 20.22
C GLY A 110 -3.06 14.73 21.53
N ALA A 111 -3.65 13.54 21.65
CA ALA A 111 -3.52 12.69 22.82
C ALA A 111 -2.05 12.27 23.08
N ASP A 112 -1.68 12.17 24.34
CA ASP A 112 -0.41 11.55 24.73
C ASP A 112 -0.49 10.03 24.53
N VAL A 113 0.61 9.44 24.09
CA VAL A 113 0.75 7.98 23.91
C VAL A 113 1.56 7.33 25.03
N LYS A 114 2.12 8.12 25.94
CA LYS A 114 2.89 7.61 27.08
C LYS A 114 2.05 6.66 27.93
N ASN A 115 2.57 5.47 28.20
CA ASN A 115 1.91 4.37 28.91
C ASN A 115 0.58 3.91 28.29
N ALA A 116 0.29 4.27 27.03
CA ALA A 116 -0.95 3.92 26.36
C ALA A 116 -0.77 2.69 25.45
N ARG A 117 -1.82 1.87 25.36
CA ARG A 117 -1.99 0.88 24.29
C ARG A 117 -2.54 1.60 23.06
N VAL A 118 -1.74 1.66 22.01
CA VAL A 118 -2.04 2.42 20.80
C VAL A 118 -2.56 1.50 19.72
N LEU A 119 -3.73 1.82 19.17
CA LEU A 119 -4.21 1.30 17.90
C LEU A 119 -3.69 2.23 16.80
N HIS A 120 -2.85 1.72 15.90
CA HIS A 120 -2.43 2.49 14.73
C HIS A 120 -3.39 2.24 13.57
N VAL A 121 -3.90 3.30 12.96
CA VAL A 121 -4.78 3.23 11.80
C VAL A 121 -4.09 3.89 10.62
N ALA A 122 -4.07 3.21 9.48
CA ALA A 122 -3.42 3.70 8.27
C ALA A 122 -4.27 3.48 7.01
N ASP A 123 -4.02 4.27 5.98
CA ASP A 123 -4.77 4.20 4.73
C ASP A 123 -4.43 2.92 3.93
N LEU A 124 -3.14 2.58 3.87
CA LEU A 124 -2.61 1.52 3.03
C LEU A 124 -1.41 0.81 3.66
N ASN A 125 -1.44 -0.52 3.75
CA ASN A 125 -0.24 -1.33 3.95
C ASN A 125 0.38 -1.73 2.61
N ASN A 126 1.69 -1.53 2.47
CA ASN A 126 2.47 -1.92 1.28
C ASN A 126 3.72 -2.70 1.69
N GLN A 127 4.79 -2.01 2.11
CA GLN A 127 6.06 -2.62 2.55
C GLN A 127 6.26 -2.60 4.06
N GLY A 128 5.31 -2.08 4.85
CA GLY A 128 5.45 -1.93 6.30
C GLY A 128 6.59 -1.01 6.79
N SER A 129 7.34 -0.37 5.89
CA SER A 129 8.53 0.43 6.24
C SER A 129 8.22 1.61 7.15
N SER A 130 7.08 2.28 6.96
CA SER A 130 6.63 3.35 7.87
C SER A 130 6.35 2.84 9.27
N MET A 131 5.73 1.66 9.41
CA MET A 131 5.51 1.04 10.71
C MET A 131 6.82 0.70 11.40
N ARG A 132 7.72 0.00 10.69
CA ARG A 132 9.02 -0.45 11.22
C ARG A 132 9.95 0.69 11.59
N ASN A 133 10.09 1.69 10.70
CA ASN A 133 11.14 2.69 10.81
C ASN A 133 10.70 3.98 11.51
N MET A 134 9.39 4.26 11.54
CA MET A 134 8.86 5.53 12.08
C MET A 134 7.83 5.28 13.18
N TRP A 135 6.65 4.75 12.86
CA TRP A 135 5.50 4.79 13.77
C TRP A 135 5.71 3.98 15.04
N LYS A 136 6.18 2.73 14.93
CA LYS A 136 6.50 1.91 16.11
C LYS A 136 7.62 2.54 16.94
N PRO A 137 8.81 2.87 16.39
CA PRO A 137 9.86 3.53 17.16
C PRO A 137 9.41 4.83 17.84
N TYR A 138 8.60 5.66 17.19
CA TYR A 138 8.17 6.94 17.76
C TYR A 138 7.18 6.77 18.92
N VAL A 139 6.32 5.74 18.86
CA VAL A 139 5.42 5.39 19.97
C VAL A 139 6.20 4.75 21.12
N ASP A 140 7.09 3.81 20.82
CA ASP A 140 7.92 3.12 21.83
C ASP A 140 8.81 4.13 22.58
N ASN A 141 9.46 5.06 21.86
CA ASN A 141 10.30 6.10 22.47
C ASN A 141 9.53 7.09 23.33
N ALA A 142 8.21 7.22 23.11
CA ALA A 142 7.33 8.02 23.95
C ALA A 142 6.80 7.25 25.18
N GLY A 143 7.18 5.97 25.33
CA GLY A 143 6.70 5.08 26.40
C GLY A 143 5.33 4.48 26.13
N GLY A 144 4.81 4.57 24.91
CA GLY A 144 3.60 3.88 24.48
C GLY A 144 3.91 2.51 23.87
N LYS A 145 2.85 1.79 23.49
CA LYS A 145 2.99 0.53 22.75
C LYS A 145 1.93 0.42 21.67
N ILE A 146 2.33 0.26 20.41
CA ILE A 146 1.39 -0.14 19.36
C ILE A 146 1.00 -1.59 19.61
N VAL A 147 -0.27 -1.82 19.96
CA VAL A 147 -0.80 -3.16 20.27
C VAL A 147 -1.48 -3.81 19.07
N HIS A 148 -1.93 -3.01 18.11
CA HIS A 148 -2.57 -3.48 16.88
C HIS A 148 -2.47 -2.40 15.80
N ALA A 149 -2.48 -2.82 14.54
CA ALA A 149 -2.61 -1.91 13.39
C ALA A 149 -3.82 -2.28 12.53
N VAL A 150 -4.56 -1.30 12.04
CA VAL A 150 -5.68 -1.52 11.11
C VAL A 150 -5.50 -0.67 9.87
N PHE A 151 -5.54 -1.33 8.72
CA PHE A 151 -5.40 -0.70 7.41
C PHE A 151 -6.75 -0.65 6.71
N TYR A 152 -7.00 0.41 5.94
CA TYR A 152 -8.15 0.39 5.04
C TYR A 152 -7.89 -0.61 3.89
N VAL A 153 -6.76 -0.45 3.18
CA VAL A 153 -6.31 -1.37 2.14
C VAL A 153 -5.01 -2.05 2.57
N ASP A 154 -4.86 -3.33 2.28
CA ASP A 154 -3.57 -4.02 2.38
C ASP A 154 -3.27 -4.71 1.04
N ARG A 155 -2.09 -4.46 0.48
CA ARG A 155 -1.67 -5.11 -0.78
C ARG A 155 -1.36 -6.60 -0.61
N CYS A 156 -1.25 -7.09 0.62
CA CYS A 156 -0.86 -8.46 0.96
C CYS A 156 0.50 -8.85 0.36
N GLU A 157 1.45 -7.91 0.41
CA GLU A 157 2.84 -8.09 -0.02
C GLU A 157 3.80 -8.04 1.19
N ASP A 158 5.03 -7.53 1.00
CA ASP A 158 6.11 -7.47 1.98
C ASP A 158 5.70 -6.89 3.34
N GLY A 159 4.69 -6.00 3.37
CA GLY A 159 4.17 -5.40 4.59
C GLY A 159 3.60 -6.42 5.58
N VAL A 160 3.14 -7.58 5.13
CA VAL A 160 2.69 -8.69 5.99
C VAL A 160 3.84 -9.18 6.86
N GLN A 161 4.95 -9.58 6.24
CA GLN A 161 6.12 -10.09 6.95
C GLN A 161 6.69 -9.04 7.91
N VAL A 162 6.70 -7.77 7.51
CA VAL A 162 7.20 -6.69 8.38
C VAL A 162 6.38 -6.55 9.65
N MET A 163 5.06 -6.70 9.59
CA MET A 163 4.20 -6.63 10.77
C MET A 163 4.43 -7.81 11.72
N GLU A 164 4.64 -9.01 11.16
CA GLU A 164 5.02 -10.21 11.91
C GLU A 164 6.38 -10.03 12.60
N ASP A 165 7.39 -9.56 11.87
CA ASP A 165 8.76 -9.37 12.37
C ASP A 165 8.83 -8.37 13.52
N ILE A 166 8.03 -7.30 13.46
CA ILE A 166 7.98 -6.29 14.54
C ILE A 166 6.98 -6.64 15.65
N GLY A 167 6.30 -7.79 15.55
CA GLY A 167 5.40 -8.33 16.57
C GLY A 167 4.13 -7.51 16.78
N ILE A 168 3.58 -6.89 15.73
CA ILE A 168 2.32 -6.13 15.80
C ILE A 168 1.23 -6.90 15.07
N ALA A 169 0.19 -7.28 15.81
CA ALA A 169 -1.03 -7.84 15.21
C ALA A 169 -1.71 -6.80 14.31
N TYR A 170 -2.30 -7.24 13.20
CA TYR A 170 -2.90 -6.33 12.25
C TYR A 170 -4.10 -6.91 11.50
N ASP A 171 -4.92 -6.01 10.96
CA ASP A 171 -6.05 -6.35 10.12
C ASP A 171 -6.24 -5.33 8.99
N SER A 172 -6.94 -5.75 7.93
CA SER A 172 -7.31 -4.89 6.81
C SER A 172 -8.78 -5.05 6.46
N ALA A 173 -9.45 -3.93 6.14
CA ALA A 173 -10.83 -3.95 5.66
C ALA A 173 -10.92 -4.43 4.20
N VAL A 174 -9.92 -4.09 3.38
CA VAL A 174 -9.86 -4.42 1.95
C VAL A 174 -8.48 -5.02 1.62
N PRO A 175 -8.20 -6.27 2.04
CA PRO A 175 -7.00 -6.97 1.61
C PRO A 175 -7.06 -7.29 0.12
N PHE A 176 -5.94 -7.22 -0.59
CA PHE A 176 -5.82 -7.52 -2.02
C PHE A 176 -5.28 -8.95 -2.23
N ASP A 177 -5.98 -9.92 -1.63
CA ASP A 177 -5.68 -11.34 -1.75
C ASP A 177 -6.32 -11.98 -3.00
N ALA A 178 -6.12 -13.29 -3.20
CA ALA A 178 -6.75 -14.04 -4.29
C ALA A 178 -8.26 -13.86 -4.38
N HIS A 179 -8.94 -13.71 -3.24
CA HIS A 179 -10.38 -13.48 -3.21
C HIS A 179 -10.73 -12.12 -3.84
N ALA A 180 -9.97 -11.06 -3.55
CA ALA A 180 -10.15 -9.75 -4.17
C ALA A 180 -10.03 -9.83 -5.69
N TRP A 181 -8.96 -10.47 -6.19
CA TRP A 181 -8.70 -10.60 -7.62
C TRP A 181 -9.78 -11.41 -8.35
N ASN A 182 -10.17 -12.55 -7.78
CA ASN A 182 -11.26 -13.36 -8.31
C ASN A 182 -12.59 -12.58 -8.32
N PHE A 183 -12.85 -11.79 -7.29
CA PHE A 183 -14.04 -10.96 -7.21
C PHE A 183 -14.06 -9.86 -8.27
N LEU A 184 -12.98 -9.09 -8.43
CA LEU A 184 -12.89 -8.05 -9.47
C LEU A 184 -13.04 -8.62 -10.88
N ARG A 185 -12.47 -9.81 -11.13
CA ARG A 185 -12.62 -10.53 -12.39
C ARG A 185 -14.07 -10.92 -12.66
N LYS A 186 -14.75 -11.49 -11.64
CA LYS A 186 -16.18 -11.84 -11.71
C LYS A 186 -17.08 -10.63 -11.97
N MET A 187 -16.69 -9.46 -11.46
CA MET A 187 -17.42 -8.20 -11.66
C MET A 187 -17.08 -7.50 -12.98
N ASN A 188 -16.25 -8.11 -13.85
CA ASN A 188 -15.75 -7.52 -15.10
C ASN A 188 -15.04 -6.18 -14.92
N ILE A 189 -14.44 -5.96 -13.74
CA ILE A 189 -13.61 -4.78 -13.46
C ILE A 189 -12.19 -5.00 -14.01
N THR A 190 -11.71 -6.25 -13.96
CA THR A 190 -10.45 -6.67 -14.57
C THR A 190 -10.68 -7.60 -15.74
N SER A 191 -9.81 -7.50 -16.75
CA SER A 191 -9.71 -8.45 -17.87
C SER A 191 -9.02 -9.75 -17.43
N GLU A 192 -9.09 -10.79 -18.26
CA GLU A 192 -8.37 -12.04 -18.01
C GLU A 192 -6.83 -11.86 -17.95
N PRO A 193 -6.19 -11.09 -18.87
CA PRO A 193 -4.75 -10.83 -18.78
C PRO A 193 -4.36 -10.10 -17.50
N VAL A 194 -5.12 -9.07 -17.09
CA VAL A 194 -4.87 -8.35 -15.83
C VAL A 194 -5.02 -9.27 -14.63
N HIS A 195 -6.08 -10.09 -14.57
CA HIS A 195 -6.28 -11.04 -13.48
C HIS A 195 -5.14 -12.06 -13.40
N THR A 196 -4.71 -12.62 -14.53
CA THR A 196 -3.57 -13.54 -14.59
C THR A 196 -2.29 -12.87 -14.06
N SER A 197 -2.04 -11.62 -14.46
CA SER A 197 -0.89 -10.84 -13.99
C SER A 197 -0.93 -10.57 -12.48
N LEU A 198 -2.10 -10.24 -11.93
CA LEU A 198 -2.31 -10.04 -10.49
C LEU A 198 -2.05 -11.32 -9.68
N MET A 199 -2.54 -12.46 -10.16
CA MET A 199 -2.33 -13.76 -9.50
C MET A 199 -0.85 -14.16 -9.53
N ALA A 200 -0.18 -14.03 -10.69
CA ALA A 200 1.25 -14.30 -10.82
C ALA A 200 2.09 -13.41 -9.90
N ARG A 201 1.73 -12.12 -9.78
CA ARG A 201 2.40 -11.16 -8.89
C ARG A 201 2.28 -11.51 -7.41
N MET A 202 1.17 -12.11 -7.01
CA MET A 202 0.91 -12.53 -5.64
C MET A 202 1.61 -13.84 -5.31
N GLU A 203 1.77 -14.74 -6.28
CA GLU A 203 2.51 -16.00 -6.13
C GLU A 203 4.02 -15.76 -5.98
N ASP A 204 4.62 -15.01 -6.91
CA ASP A 204 6.02 -14.61 -6.83
C ASP A 204 6.22 -13.20 -7.37
N LYS A 205 6.39 -12.27 -6.43
CA LYS A 205 6.62 -10.86 -6.68
C LYS A 205 7.84 -10.59 -7.58
N THR A 206 8.93 -11.28 -7.29
CA THR A 206 10.22 -11.03 -7.92
C THR A 206 10.24 -11.64 -9.31
N ALA A 207 9.82 -12.90 -9.42
CA ALA A 207 9.72 -13.58 -10.72
C ALA A 207 8.75 -12.85 -11.66
N TRP A 208 7.61 -12.38 -11.15
CA TRP A 208 6.68 -11.57 -11.93
C TRP A 208 7.35 -10.30 -12.47
N ALA A 209 8.05 -9.55 -11.61
CA ALA A 209 8.67 -8.29 -12.02
C ALA A 209 9.80 -8.50 -13.03
N HIS A 210 10.60 -9.55 -12.83
CA HIS A 210 11.64 -9.96 -13.76
C HIS A 210 11.06 -10.29 -15.14
N ASN A 211 9.98 -11.07 -15.18
CA ASN A 211 9.30 -11.38 -16.44
C ASN A 211 8.72 -10.11 -17.09
N ALA A 212 8.01 -9.28 -16.32
CA ALA A 212 7.38 -8.06 -16.83
C ALA A 212 8.38 -7.07 -17.43
N LEU A 213 9.57 -6.91 -16.83
CA LEU A 213 10.62 -6.03 -17.36
C LEU A 213 11.24 -6.56 -18.66
N ARG A 214 11.30 -7.88 -18.84
CA ARG A 214 11.79 -8.52 -20.07
C ARG A 214 10.76 -8.46 -21.20
N THR A 215 9.49 -8.71 -20.89
CA THR A 215 8.43 -8.80 -21.90
C THR A 215 7.83 -7.44 -22.25
N HIS A 216 7.91 -6.46 -21.35
CA HIS A 216 7.38 -5.11 -21.53
C HIS A 216 8.45 -4.08 -21.13
N ILE A 217 9.51 -3.97 -21.93
CA ILE A 217 10.63 -3.07 -21.64
C ILE A 217 10.34 -1.61 -22.05
N GLU A 218 9.35 -1.41 -22.92
CA GLU A 218 8.98 -0.11 -23.51
C GLU A 218 8.68 0.98 -22.47
N PRO A 219 7.96 0.71 -21.35
CA PRO A 219 7.73 1.73 -20.33
C PRO A 219 9.03 2.19 -19.66
N LEU A 220 10.03 1.30 -19.49
CA LEU A 220 11.33 1.65 -18.93
C LEU A 220 12.15 2.48 -19.92
N GLU A 221 12.17 2.09 -21.20
CA GLU A 221 12.79 2.87 -22.29
C GLU A 221 12.22 4.29 -22.32
N ALA A 222 10.88 4.41 -22.33
CA ALA A 222 10.19 5.69 -22.35
C ALA A 222 10.48 6.56 -21.12
N MET A 223 10.65 5.96 -19.94
CA MET A 223 11.03 6.70 -18.73
C MET A 223 12.47 7.23 -18.82
N LEU A 224 13.41 6.42 -19.29
CA LEU A 224 14.82 6.79 -19.38
C LEU A 224 15.12 7.78 -20.52
N GLN A 225 14.30 7.79 -21.58
CA GLN A 225 14.42 8.74 -22.69
C GLN A 225 13.59 10.02 -22.49
N SER A 226 12.86 10.13 -21.38
CA SER A 226 11.99 11.27 -21.14
C SER A 226 12.80 12.55 -20.88
N ASP A 227 12.31 13.68 -21.37
CA ASP A 227 12.85 15.00 -21.00
C ASP A 227 12.49 15.41 -19.56
N ASP A 228 11.60 14.68 -18.88
CA ASP A 228 11.26 14.91 -17.47
C ASP A 228 12.28 14.19 -16.56
N PRO A 229 13.14 14.93 -15.82
CA PRO A 229 14.17 14.34 -14.96
C PRO A 229 13.57 13.46 -13.86
N THR A 230 12.31 13.70 -13.47
CA THR A 230 11.61 12.87 -12.48
C THR A 230 11.30 11.49 -13.04
N LYS A 231 10.94 11.39 -14.33
CA LYS A 231 10.68 10.10 -15.00
C LYS A 231 11.98 9.35 -15.21
N VAL A 232 13.03 10.05 -15.63
CA VAL A 232 14.38 9.48 -15.77
C VAL A 232 14.84 8.90 -14.43
N ALA A 233 14.82 9.69 -13.36
CA ALA A 233 15.23 9.24 -12.03
C ALA A 233 14.44 8.02 -11.53
N LYS A 234 13.13 7.91 -11.86
CA LYS A 234 12.34 6.71 -11.56
C LYS A 234 12.84 5.50 -12.36
N GLY A 235 13.13 5.66 -13.65
CA GLY A 235 13.68 4.60 -14.50
C GLY A 235 15.04 4.12 -13.99
N GLU A 236 15.94 5.04 -13.65
CA GLU A 236 17.23 4.73 -13.05
C GLU A 236 17.08 4.00 -11.71
N LYS A 237 16.11 4.40 -10.90
CA LYS A 237 15.83 3.75 -9.60
C LYS A 237 15.37 2.30 -9.77
N ILE A 238 14.60 1.99 -10.83
CA ILE A 238 14.25 0.60 -11.16
C ILE A 238 15.53 -0.22 -11.40
N LEU A 239 16.47 0.31 -12.19
CA LEU A 239 17.71 -0.38 -12.54
C LEU A 239 18.76 -0.43 -11.42
N THR A 240 18.72 0.47 -10.45
CA THR A 240 19.78 0.59 -9.42
C THR A 240 19.36 0.11 -8.04
N HIS A 241 18.07 0.19 -7.72
CA HIS A 241 17.53 -0.17 -6.41
C HIS A 241 16.43 -1.22 -6.48
N GLY A 242 15.59 -1.17 -7.52
CA GLY A 242 14.49 -2.12 -7.71
C GLY A 242 15.00 -3.51 -8.07
N TYR A 243 15.73 -3.59 -9.18
CA TYR A 243 16.20 -4.84 -9.79
C TYR A 243 17.64 -4.69 -10.33
N PRO A 244 18.62 -4.34 -9.47
CA PRO A 244 20.02 -4.18 -9.90
C PRO A 244 20.61 -5.43 -10.57
N GLU A 245 20.12 -6.61 -10.20
CA GLU A 245 20.50 -7.89 -10.79
C GLU A 245 20.12 -8.03 -12.27
N LEU A 246 19.14 -7.26 -12.76
CA LEU A 246 18.71 -7.27 -14.17
C LEU A 246 19.31 -6.14 -14.99
N LYS A 247 20.08 -5.24 -14.38
CA LYS A 247 20.49 -3.98 -15.02
C LYS A 247 21.20 -4.20 -16.35
N ASP A 248 22.25 -5.01 -16.35
CA ASP A 248 23.08 -5.21 -17.54
C ASP A 248 22.31 -5.95 -18.65
N GLU A 249 21.45 -6.89 -18.26
CA GLU A 249 20.56 -7.61 -19.18
C GLU A 249 19.56 -6.66 -19.86
N LEU A 250 18.86 -5.84 -19.07
CA LEU A 250 17.86 -4.91 -19.60
C LEU A 250 18.51 -3.84 -20.49
N LEU A 251 19.68 -3.33 -20.13
CA LEU A 251 20.41 -2.37 -20.98
C LEU A 251 20.84 -2.99 -22.31
N ALA A 252 21.25 -4.27 -22.32
CA ALA A 252 21.55 -4.98 -23.56
C ALA A 252 20.30 -5.14 -24.44
N LEU A 253 19.17 -5.56 -23.85
CA LEU A 253 17.88 -5.68 -24.56
C LEU A 253 17.42 -4.35 -25.17
N MET A 254 17.53 -3.25 -24.41
CA MET A 254 17.20 -1.92 -24.93
C MET A 254 18.11 -1.52 -26.09
N LYS A 255 19.42 -1.80 -26.00
CA LYS A 255 20.39 -1.48 -27.06
C LYS A 255 20.08 -2.23 -28.36
N GLU A 256 19.68 -3.50 -28.28
CA GLU A 256 19.24 -4.29 -29.46
C GLU A 256 18.01 -3.67 -30.14
N ARG A 257 17.18 -2.97 -29.37
CA ARG A 257 15.98 -2.26 -29.83
C ARG A 257 16.26 -0.82 -30.29
N GLY A 258 17.52 -0.40 -30.35
CA GLY A 258 17.93 0.93 -30.81
C GLY A 258 17.93 2.01 -29.74
N TYR A 259 17.93 1.64 -28.44
CA TYR A 259 18.10 2.60 -27.36
C TYR A 259 19.52 3.18 -27.34
N GLU A 260 19.63 4.50 -27.51
CA GLU A 260 20.87 5.23 -27.31
C GLU A 260 21.01 5.68 -25.85
N HIS A 261 22.05 5.19 -25.20
CA HIS A 261 22.28 5.36 -23.77
C HIS A 261 22.60 6.82 -23.41
N ARG A 262 21.72 7.47 -22.63
CA ARG A 262 21.94 8.82 -22.06
C ARG A 262 22.26 8.80 -20.55
N PHE A 263 22.91 7.76 -20.03
CA PHE A 263 23.40 7.85 -18.64
C PHE A 263 24.69 8.66 -18.58
N GLY A 264 24.74 9.56 -17.60
CA GLY A 264 25.97 10.06 -17.01
C GLY A 264 26.87 10.79 -18.01
N GLY A 265 26.71 12.11 -18.06
CA GLY A 265 27.84 12.94 -18.45
C GLY A 265 29.05 12.54 -17.62
N GLU A 266 30.13 12.18 -18.32
CA GLU A 266 31.46 12.36 -17.77
C GLU A 266 31.54 13.80 -17.25
N GLN A 267 31.73 13.94 -15.94
CA GLN A 267 32.43 15.11 -15.41
C GLN A 267 33.91 14.96 -15.74
#